data_AF-A0A3T0KSA9-F1
#
_entry.id   AF-A0A3T0KSA9-F1
#
_cell.length_a   1.000
_cell.length_b   1.000
_cell.length_c   1.000
_cell.angle_alpha   90.00
_cell.angle_beta   90.00
_cell.angle_gamma   90.00
#
_symmetry.space_group_name_H-M   'P 1'
#
loop_
_entity.id
_entity.type
_entity.pdbx_description
1 polymer ?
#
loop_
_entity_poly.entity_id
_entity_poly.type
_entity_poly.pdbx_seq_one_letter_code
_entity_poly.pdbx_strand_id
1 'polypeptide(L)' 'MVEEAVKQGAELIVLPELWVSGYYLSKEQFQLLQEVPTGETVSLFQNLAKKLRVVLIVPYVEGEKMESFTFL' A
#
# COMPACT_ATOMS: atom_id res chain seq x y z
N MET A 1 10.43 11.45 -0.75
CA MET A 1 9.86 11.58 -2.11
C MET A 1 8.50 12.25 -2.08
N VAL A 2 7.49 11.69 -1.40
CA VAL A 2 6.14 12.29 -1.31
C VAL A 2 6.19 13.73 -0.78
N GLU A 3 6.77 13.96 0.41
CA GLU A 3 6.85 15.31 1.00
C GLU A 3 7.61 16.31 0.12
N GLU A 4 8.61 15.85 -0.63
CA GLU A 4 9.38 16.70 -1.52
C GLU A 4 8.56 17.10 -2.76
N ALA A 5 7.79 16.17 -3.34
CA ALA A 5 6.84 16.48 -4.40
C ALA A 5 5.77 17.49 -3.93
N VAL A 6 5.30 17.37 -2.68
CA VAL A 6 4.36 18.33 -2.09
C VAL A 6 4.98 19.73 -1.96
N LYS A 7 6.24 19.85 -1.54
CA LYS A 7 6.95 21.14 -1.53
C LYS A 7 7.07 21.77 -2.92
N GLN A 8 7.09 20.95 -3.97
CA GLN A 8 7.10 21.38 -5.37
C GLN A 8 5.70 21.66 -5.94
N GLY A 9 4.64 21.56 -5.12
CA GLY A 9 3.27 21.87 -5.49
C GLY A 9 2.46 20.70 -6.07
N ALA A 10 2.93 19.45 -5.92
CA ALA A 10 2.17 18.29 -6.40
C ALA A 10 0.91 18.05 -5.56
N GLU A 11 -0.24 17.88 -6.23
CA GLU A 11 -1.53 17.54 -5.61
C GLU A 11 -1.91 16.06 -5.83
N LEU A 12 -1.34 15.41 -6.84
CA LEU A 12 -1.46 13.99 -7.15
C LEU A 12 -0.06 13.38 -7.26
N ILE A 13 0.19 12.29 -6.55
CA ILE A 13 1.48 11.61 -6.54
C ILE A 13 1.26 10.11 -6.77
N VAL A 14 1.93 9.56 -7.78
CA VAL A 14 1.87 8.14 -8.14
C VAL A 14 3.17 7.46 -7.74
N LEU A 15 3.08 6.42 -6.90
CA LEU A 15 4.24 5.64 -6.51
C LEU A 15 4.50 4.50 -7.52
N PRO A 16 5.77 4.05 -7.68
CA PRO A 16 6.09 2.96 -8.60
C PRO A 16 5.40 1.66 -8.20
N GLU A 17 5.13 0.79 -9.16
CA GLU A 17 4.57 -0.53 -8.90
C GLU A 17 5.50 -1.36 -7.99
N LEU A 18 4.90 -1.99 -6.97
CA LEU A 18 5.52 -2.96 -6.04
C LEU A 18 6.86 -2.51 -5.42
N TRP A 19 7.09 -1.21 -5.27
CA TRP A 19 8.35 -0.67 -4.75
C TRP A 19 8.71 -1.12 -3.34
N VAL A 20 7.71 -1.48 -2.52
CA VAL A 20 7.92 -1.97 -1.14
C VAL A 20 8.31 -3.46 -1.13
N SER A 21 7.70 -4.26 -2.00
CA SER A 21 7.88 -5.72 -2.02
C SER A 21 8.99 -6.18 -2.98
N GLY A 22 9.30 -5.38 -4.00
CA GLY A 22 10.11 -5.77 -5.14
C GLY A 22 9.32 -6.52 -6.21
N TYR A 23 9.97 -6.73 -7.36
CA TYR A 23 9.44 -7.49 -8.50
C TYR A 23 9.78 -8.99 -8.35
N TYR A 24 9.05 -9.83 -9.10
CA TYR A 24 9.27 -11.28 -9.20
C TYR A 24 9.10 -12.05 -7.88
N LEU A 25 8.05 -11.71 -7.12
CA LEU A 25 7.72 -12.41 -5.88
C LEU A 25 7.44 -13.90 -6.16
N SER A 26 8.04 -14.78 -5.35
CA SER A 26 7.59 -16.17 -5.25
C SER A 26 6.17 -16.23 -4.68
N LYS A 27 5.51 -17.38 -4.83
CA LYS A 27 4.17 -17.58 -4.26
C LYS A 27 4.19 -17.41 -2.73
N GLU A 28 5.23 -17.93 -2.09
CA GLU A 28 5.44 -17.82 -0.64
C GLU A 28 5.64 -16.36 -0.23
N GLN A 29 6.45 -15.61 -0.98
CA GLN A 29 6.66 -14.18 -0.73
C GLN A 29 5.38 -13.37 -0.91
N PHE A 30 4.56 -13.67 -1.94
CA PHE A 30 3.26 -13.03 -2.11
C PHE A 30 2.36 -13.26 -0.90
N GLN A 31 2.26 -14.51 -0.42
CA GLN A 31 1.44 -14.85 0.74
C GLN A 31 1.90 -14.17 2.04
N LEU A 32 3.22 -13.93 2.19
CA LEU A 32 3.79 -13.26 3.35
C LEU A 32 3.66 -11.74 3.31
N LEU A 33 3.66 -11.14 2.11
CA LEU A 33 3.68 -9.69 1.91
C LEU A 33 2.31 -9.10 1.56
N GLN A 34 1.33 -9.94 1.26
CA GLN A 34 -0.01 -9.47 0.94
C GLN A 34 -0.66 -8.79 2.15
N GLU A 35 -1.35 -7.69 1.89
CA GLU A 35 -2.19 -7.00 2.87
C GLU A 35 -3.60 -6.86 2.34
N VAL A 36 -4.59 -6.80 3.24
CA VAL A 36 -5.96 -6.44 2.87
C VAL A 36 -6.06 -4.92 2.63
N PRO A 37 -7.10 -4.43 1.93
CA PRO A 37 -7.29 -2.99 1.70
C PRO A 37 -7.44 -2.13 2.97
N THR A 38 -7.72 -2.75 4.11
CA THR A 38 -7.73 -2.08 5.44
C THR A 38 -6.45 -2.35 6.24
N GLY A 39 -5.38 -2.80 5.58
CA GLY A 39 -4.09 -3.16 6.17
C GLY A 39 -3.26 -1.96 6.63
N GLU A 40 -2.05 -2.25 7.08
CA GLU A 40 -1.14 -1.26 7.65
C GLU A 40 -0.63 -0.29 6.58
N THR A 41 -0.20 -0.79 5.42
CA THR A 41 0.29 0.04 4.31
C THR A 41 -0.79 1.01 3.86
N VAL A 42 -2.01 0.53 3.59
CA VAL A 42 -3.11 1.40 3.13
C VAL A 42 -3.45 2.44 4.19
N SER A 43 -3.56 2.05 5.45
CA SER A 43 -3.89 2.96 6.56
C SER A 43 -2.83 4.04 6.76
N LEU A 44 -1.55 3.66 6.69
CA LEU A 44 -0.41 4.57 6.78
C LEU A 44 -0.47 5.63 5.68
N PHE A 45 -0.66 5.22 4.43
CA PHE A 45 -0.69 6.14 3.29
C PHE A 45 -1.97 6.98 3.24
N GLN A 46 -3.11 6.47 3.72
CA GLN A 46 -4.31 7.29 3.93
C GLN A 46 -4.07 8.42 4.93
N ASN A 47 -3.40 8.14 6.05
CA ASN A 47 -3.06 9.16 7.04
C ASN A 47 -2.08 10.19 6.49
N LEU A 48 -1.09 9.74 5.71
CA LEU A 48 -0.15 10.63 5.04
C LEU A 48 -0.86 11.53 4.01
N ALA A 49 -1.72 10.98 3.17
CA ALA A 49 -2.51 11.73 2.17
C ALA A 49 -3.36 12.81 2.84
N LYS A 50 -4.05 12.47 3.94
CA LYS A 50 -4.83 13.43 4.75
C LYS A 50 -3.97 14.55 5.32
N LYS A 51 -2.83 14.20 5.95
CA LYS A 51 -1.90 15.15 6.55
C LYS A 51 -1.36 16.15 5.52
N LEU A 52 -1.02 15.67 4.33
CA LEU A 52 -0.42 16.47 3.27
C LEU A 52 -1.44 17.14 2.35
N ARG A 53 -2.73 16.77 2.44
CA ARG A 53 -3.83 17.23 1.58
C ARG A 53 -3.57 16.96 0.09
N VAL A 54 -3.18 15.73 -0.22
CA VAL A 54 -2.91 15.27 -1.60
C VAL A 54 -3.58 13.94 -1.89
N VAL A 55 -3.69 13.59 -3.16
CA VAL A 55 -4.09 12.25 -3.62
C VAL A 55 -2.84 11.41 -3.84
N LEU A 56 -2.81 10.21 -3.26
CA LEU A 56 -1.72 9.24 -3.44
C LEU A 56 -2.24 8.00 -4.16
N ILE A 57 -1.54 7.57 -5.21
CA ILE A 57 -1.72 6.25 -5.83
C ILE A 57 -0.61 5.36 -5.31
N VAL A 58 -0.98 4.35 -4.52
CA VAL A 58 -0.04 3.50 -3.77
C VAL A 58 -0.24 2.04 -4.18
N PRO A 59 0.64 1.50 -5.04
CA PRO A 59 0.67 0.07 -5.32
C PRO A 59 1.18 -0.70 -4.11
N TYR A 60 0.53 -1.83 -3.80
CA TYR A 60 0.93 -2.78 -2.78
C TYR A 60 0.45 -4.18 -3.20
N VAL A 61 0.94 -5.22 -2.53
CA VAL A 61 0.48 -6.59 -2.77
C VAL A 61 -0.86 -6.78 -2.06
N GLU A 62 -1.95 -6.86 -2.82
CA GLU A 62 -3.28 -7.10 -2.25
C GLU A 62 -3.53 -8.59 -2.02
N GLY A 63 -4.09 -8.91 -0.86
CA GLY A 63 -4.57 -10.25 -0.51
C GLY A 63 -5.96 -10.20 0.09
N GLU A 64 -6.57 -11.37 0.21
CA GLU A 64 -7.87 -11.52 0.85
C GLU A 64 -7.74 -11.83 2.34
N LYS A 65 -8.77 -11.47 3.10
CA LYS A 65 -8.86 -11.86 4.51
C LYS A 65 -9.05 -13.38 4.56
N MET A 66 -8.11 -14.11 5.15
CA MET A 66 -8.36 -15.52 5.47
C MET A 66 -9.51 -15.58 6.48
N GLU A 67 -10.69 -15.99 6.03
CA GLU A 67 -11.77 -16.35 6.94
C GLU A 67 -11.34 -17.59 7.72
N SER A 68 -11.23 -17.43 9.04
CA SER A 68 -11.02 -18.54 9.94
C SER A 68 -12.27 -19.42 9.93
N PHE A 69 -12.29 -20.45 9.09
CA PHE A 69 -13.27 -21.52 9.21
C PHE A 69 -12.93 -22.31 10.48
N THR A 70 -13.58 -21.95 11.59
CA THR A 70 -13.66 -22.82 12.75
C THR A 70 -14.56 -23.99 12.35
N PHE A 71 -13.97 -25.14 12.05
CA PHE A 71 -14.72 -26.39 11.94
C PHE A 71 -15.31 -26.71 13.33
N LEU A 72 -16.62 -26.47 13.49
CA LEU A 72 -17.43 -26.99 14.59
C LEU A 72 -17.81 -28.44 14.31
#